data_AF-A0A7Y3IAG8-F1
#
_entry.id   AF-A0A7Y3IAG8-F1
#
_cell.length_a   1.000
_cell.length_b   1.000
_cell.length_c   1.000
_cell.angle_alpha   90.00
_cell.angle_beta   90.00
_cell.angle_gamma   90.00
#
_symmetry.space_group_name_H-M   'P 1'
#
loop_
_entity.id
_entity.type
_entity.pdbx_description
1 polymer ?
#
loop_
_entity_poly.entity_id
_entity_poly.type
_entity_poly.pdbx_seq_one_letter_code
_entity_poly.pdbx_strand_id
1 'polypeptide(L)'
;MTDAQRHEPSPVSQEDLMRYLDGELTPEERSGIEERLSASSELRREMAIYSAMRDDLRDLSFVPHGGGSVWDRIRGRITRPIGWALTGVGTATWVGYGIWVFLTSQTAIGAKLATSAVAIGILVLLADVIFERYKEYGTDPYRDVHR
;
A
#
# COMPACT_ATOMS: atom_id res chain seq x y z
N MET A 1 -33.94 -41.30 -42.08
CA MET A 1 -35.15 -40.79 -41.42
C MET A 1 -34.72 -40.44 -40.01
N THR A 2 -34.15 -39.24 -39.87
CA THR A 2 -33.33 -38.84 -38.71
C THR A 2 -34.24 -38.19 -37.68
N ASP A 3 -34.22 -38.78 -36.49
CA ASP A 3 -35.06 -38.44 -35.35
C ASP A 3 -34.78 -37.00 -34.90
N ALA A 4 -35.86 -36.24 -34.73
CA ALA A 4 -35.83 -34.85 -34.34
C ALA A 4 -35.51 -34.77 -32.84
N GLN A 5 -34.23 -34.56 -32.50
CA GLN A 5 -33.84 -34.15 -31.15
C GLN A 5 -34.42 -32.77 -30.86
N ARG A 6 -35.63 -32.77 -30.28
CA ARG A 6 -36.17 -31.65 -29.51
C ARG A 6 -35.15 -31.33 -28.42
N HIS A 7 -34.47 -30.19 -28.55
CA HIS A 7 -33.73 -29.58 -27.47
C HIS A 7 -34.75 -29.18 -26.40
N GLU A 8 -34.89 -29.99 -25.37
CA GLU A 8 -35.56 -29.53 -24.15
C GLU A 8 -34.77 -28.34 -23.60
N PRO A 9 -35.41 -27.22 -23.27
CA PRO A 9 -34.72 -26.05 -22.74
C PRO A 9 -34.09 -26.42 -21.39
N SER A 10 -32.78 -26.66 -21.37
CA SER A 10 -32.04 -26.92 -20.13
C SER A 10 -32.37 -25.83 -19.11
N PRO A 11 -32.69 -26.20 -17.84
CA PRO A 11 -32.95 -25.24 -16.79
C PRO A 11 -31.73 -24.31 -16.65
N VAL A 12 -31.96 -23.01 -16.46
CA VAL A 12 -30.87 -22.06 -16.19
C VAL A 12 -30.19 -22.53 -14.91
N SER A 13 -28.93 -22.91 -15.02
CA SER A 13 -28.15 -23.36 -13.87
C SER A 13 -27.67 -22.16 -13.05
N GLN A 14 -27.36 -22.40 -11.77
CA GLN A 14 -26.65 -21.45 -10.92
C GLN A 14 -25.34 -20.98 -11.57
N GLU A 15 -24.65 -21.88 -12.28
CA GLU A 15 -23.41 -21.57 -13.02
C GLU A 15 -23.64 -20.54 -14.12
N ASP A 16 -24.78 -20.60 -14.81
CA ASP A 16 -25.12 -19.66 -15.89
C ASP A 16 -25.41 -18.26 -15.35
N LEU A 17 -26.03 -18.15 -14.16
CA LEU A 17 -26.26 -16.87 -13.48
C LEU A 17 -24.95 -16.22 -13.03
N MET A 18 -23.98 -17.02 -12.55
CA MET A 18 -22.65 -16.51 -12.19
C MET A 18 -21.89 -16.03 -13.43
N ARG A 19 -21.87 -16.83 -14.51
CA ARG A 19 -21.26 -16.41 -15.80
C ARG A 19 -21.91 -15.15 -16.37
N TYR A 20 -23.23 -15.00 -16.22
CA TYR A 20 -23.95 -13.79 -16.60
C TYR A 20 -23.51 -12.58 -15.78
N LEU A 21 -23.36 -12.73 -14.45
CA LEU A 21 -22.89 -11.67 -13.55
C LEU A 21 -21.44 -11.23 -13.84
N ASP A 22 -20.58 -12.18 -14.18
CA ASP A 22 -19.17 -11.94 -14.52
C ASP A 22 -18.95 -11.48 -15.96
N GLY A 23 -19.98 -11.54 -16.80
CA GLY A 23 -19.94 -11.07 -18.19
C GLY A 23 -19.26 -12.05 -19.14
N GLU A 24 -19.17 -13.32 -18.76
CA GLU A 24 -18.51 -14.39 -19.52
C GLU A 24 -19.44 -15.09 -20.54
N LEU A 25 -20.66 -14.59 -20.71
CA LEU A 25 -21.63 -15.13 -21.67
C LEU A 25 -21.53 -14.44 -23.03
N THR A 26 -21.69 -15.24 -24.08
CA THR A 26 -21.84 -14.72 -25.44
C THR A 26 -23.15 -13.91 -25.57
N PRO A 27 -23.24 -12.98 -26.54
CA PRO A 27 -24.45 -12.18 -26.77
C PRO A 27 -25.72 -13.04 -26.94
N GLU A 28 -25.59 -14.20 -27.60
CA GLU A 28 -26.68 -15.13 -27.86
C GLU A 28 -27.15 -15.85 -26.58
N GLU A 29 -26.22 -16.30 -25.74
CA GLU A 29 -26.53 -16.92 -24.43
C GLU A 29 -27.16 -15.89 -23.48
N ARG A 30 -26.69 -14.65 -23.53
CA ARG A 30 -27.17 -13.55 -22.69
C ARG A 30 -28.65 -13.24 -22.96
N SER A 31 -29.04 -13.13 -24.23
CA SER A 31 -30.44 -12.88 -24.60
C SER A 31 -31.37 -14.01 -24.14
N GLY A 32 -30.90 -15.27 -24.17
CA GLY A 32 -31.67 -16.40 -23.64
C GLY A 32 -31.88 -16.35 -22.12
N ILE A 33 -30.89 -15.85 -21.36
CA ILE A 33 -31.03 -15.65 -19.91
C ILE A 33 -31.95 -14.46 -19.59
N GLU A 34 -31.84 -13.36 -20.34
CA GLU A 34 -32.69 -12.17 -20.16
C GLU A 34 -34.18 -12.49 -20.40
N GLU A 35 -34.50 -13.27 -21.44
CA GLU A 35 -35.86 -13.73 -21.72
C GLU A 35 -36.41 -14.57 -20.55
N ARG A 36 -35.59 -15.46 -19.99
CA ARG A 36 -35.99 -16.33 -18.87
C ARG A 36 -36.10 -15.60 -17.54
N LEU A 37 -35.25 -14.61 -17.29
CA LEU A 37 -35.37 -13.69 -16.15
C LEU A 37 -36.66 -12.86 -16.24
N SER A 38 -37.09 -12.49 -17.47
CA SER A 38 -38.36 -11.81 -17.67
C SER A 38 -39.56 -12.73 -17.37
N ALA A 39 -39.44 -14.02 -17.68
CA ALA A 39 -40.49 -15.02 -17.51
C ALA A 39 -40.61 -15.58 -16.08
N SER A 40 -39.55 -15.56 -15.27
CA SER A 40 -39.54 -16.18 -13.93
C SER A 40 -39.26 -15.18 -12.79
N SER A 41 -40.13 -15.16 -11.78
CA SER A 41 -39.92 -14.40 -10.54
C SER A 41 -38.90 -15.05 -9.61
N GLU A 42 -38.77 -16.38 -9.63
CA GLU A 42 -37.82 -17.10 -8.79
C GLU A 42 -36.38 -16.86 -9.24
N LEU A 43 -36.15 -16.91 -10.55
CA LEU A 43 -34.83 -16.67 -11.13
C LEU A 43 -34.35 -15.23 -10.90
N ARG A 44 -35.27 -14.26 -10.92
CA ARG A 44 -34.99 -12.87 -10.53
C ARG A 44 -34.60 -12.73 -9.06
N ARG A 45 -35.23 -13.50 -8.18
CA ARG A 45 -34.90 -13.49 -6.74
C ARG A 45 -33.51 -14.06 -6.50
N GLU A 46 -33.16 -15.17 -7.15
CA GLU A 46 -31.82 -15.75 -7.06
C GLU A 46 -30.75 -14.79 -7.60
N MET A 47 -31.01 -14.18 -8.77
CA MET A 47 -30.13 -13.16 -9.35
C MET A 47 -29.91 -11.97 -8.40
N ALA A 48 -30.96 -11.51 -7.72
CA ALA A 48 -30.85 -10.43 -6.74
C ALA A 48 -29.93 -10.82 -5.56
N ILE A 49 -30.04 -12.05 -5.06
CA ILE A 49 -29.19 -12.57 -3.97
C ILE A 49 -27.71 -12.58 -4.41
N TYR A 50 -27.41 -13.13 -5.59
CA TYR A 50 -26.03 -13.18 -6.09
C TYR A 50 -25.46 -11.78 -6.36
N SER A 51 -26.27 -10.86 -6.89
CA SER A 51 -25.85 -9.47 -7.10
C SER A 51 -25.54 -8.74 -5.79
N ALA A 52 -26.36 -8.93 -4.75
CA ALA A 52 -26.13 -8.32 -3.45
C ALA A 52 -24.85 -8.86 -2.80
N MET A 53 -24.62 -10.17 -2.85
CA MET A 53 -23.38 -10.78 -2.32
C MET A 53 -22.14 -10.29 -3.09
N ARG A 54 -22.25 -10.13 -4.42
CA ARG A 54 -21.16 -9.56 -5.25
C ARG A 54 -20.88 -8.11 -4.87
N ASP A 55 -21.91 -7.31 -4.64
CA ASP A 55 -21.76 -5.91 -4.27
C ASP A 55 -21.16 -5.77 -2.85
N ASP A 56 -21.55 -6.62 -1.89
CA ASP A 56 -20.90 -6.69 -0.58
C ASP A 56 -19.42 -7.08 -0.69
N LEU A 57 -19.09 -8.06 -1.54
CA LEU A 57 -17.71 -8.44 -1.82
C LEU A 57 -16.94 -7.34 -2.58
N ARG A 58 -17.63 -6.55 -3.42
CA ARG A 58 -17.06 -5.36 -4.06
C ARG A 58 -16.78 -4.27 -3.04
N ASP A 59 -17.68 -4.02 -2.11
CA ASP A 59 -17.49 -3.04 -1.04
C ASP A 59 -16.32 -3.42 -0.13
N LEU A 60 -16.12 -4.73 0.10
CA LEU A 60 -14.93 -5.25 0.79
C LEU A 60 -13.65 -5.20 -0.06
N SER A 61 -13.76 -5.33 -1.39
CA SER A 61 -12.63 -5.27 -2.33
C SER A 61 -12.34 -3.86 -2.87
N PHE A 62 -13.15 -2.85 -2.51
CA PHE A 62 -12.84 -1.42 -2.60
C PHE A 62 -11.83 -1.00 -1.51
N VAL A 63 -10.79 -1.83 -1.32
CA VAL A 63 -9.45 -1.34 -1.04
C VAL A 63 -8.74 -1.32 -2.38
N PRO A 64 -8.82 -0.21 -3.16
CA PRO A 64 -8.15 -0.13 -4.43
C PRO A 64 -6.67 -0.42 -4.22
N HIS A 65 -6.13 -1.34 -5.02
CA HIS A 65 -4.70 -1.56 -5.15
C HIS A 65 -4.06 -0.36 -5.86
N GLY A 66 -3.98 0.75 -5.14
CA GLY A 66 -2.95 1.76 -5.26
C GLY A 66 -2.04 1.60 -4.04
N GLY A 67 -1.01 0.76 -4.16
CA GLY A 67 -0.13 0.30 -3.08
C GLY A 67 0.75 1.36 -2.40
N GLY A 68 0.27 2.60 -2.23
CA GLY A 68 1.03 3.72 -1.67
C GLY A 68 0.19 4.80 -0.97
N SER A 69 -1.02 4.51 -0.46
CA SER A 69 -1.87 5.56 0.14
C SER A 69 -1.98 5.52 1.66
N VAL A 70 -2.18 4.32 2.24
CA VAL A 70 -2.32 4.18 3.70
C VAL A 70 -0.96 4.06 4.38
N TRP A 71 -0.08 3.21 3.83
CA TRP A 71 1.28 3.04 4.35
C TRP A 71 2.12 4.30 4.19
N ASP A 72 2.00 5.07 3.10
CA ASP A 72 2.74 6.33 2.94
C ASP A 72 2.24 7.44 3.87
N ARG A 73 0.95 7.45 4.21
CA ARG A 73 0.36 8.39 5.17
C ARG A 73 0.79 8.09 6.61
N ILE A 74 0.98 6.81 6.95
CA ILE A 74 1.51 6.38 8.25
C ILE A 74 3.03 6.58 8.31
N ARG A 75 3.74 6.19 7.25
CA ARG A 75 5.20 6.32 7.14
C ARG A 75 5.61 7.80 7.23
N GLY A 76 4.93 8.71 6.54
CA GLY A 76 5.22 10.14 6.59
C GLY A 76 5.00 10.80 7.96
N ARG A 77 4.02 10.34 8.75
CA ARG A 77 3.67 10.93 10.06
C ARG A 77 4.35 10.29 11.26
N ILE A 78 4.72 9.01 11.18
CA ILE A 78 5.25 8.26 12.33
C ILE A 78 6.75 8.00 12.18
N THR A 79 7.21 7.50 11.03
CA THR A 79 8.62 7.09 10.89
C THR A 79 9.59 8.28 10.83
N ARG A 80 9.17 9.42 10.27
CA ARG A 80 9.99 10.64 10.20
C ARG A 80 10.30 11.24 11.59
N PRO A 81 9.31 11.60 12.43
CA PRO A 81 9.61 12.20 13.74
C PRO A 81 10.29 11.21 14.69
N ILE A 82 9.94 9.92 14.65
CA ILE A 82 10.58 8.90 15.48
C ILE A 82 12.04 8.70 15.07
N GLY A 83 12.33 8.67 13.76
CA GLY A 83 13.71 8.60 13.25
C GLY A 83 14.55 9.77 13.77
N TRP A 84 14.06 11.01 13.64
CA TRP A 84 14.74 12.19 14.16
C TRP A 84 14.89 12.20 15.68
N ALA A 85 13.87 11.75 16.43
CA ALA A 85 13.95 11.64 17.88
C ALA A 85 15.01 10.63 18.31
N LEU A 86 15.03 9.44 17.70
CA LEU A 86 16.01 8.40 18.01
C LEU A 86 17.43 8.83 17.63
N THR A 87 17.60 9.44 16.45
CA THR A 87 18.90 9.98 16.02
C THR A 87 19.36 11.10 16.95
N GLY A 88 18.50 12.08 17.27
CA GLY A 88 18.87 13.18 18.16
C GLY A 88 19.25 12.72 19.56
N VAL A 89 18.43 11.85 20.17
CA VAL A 89 18.69 11.30 21.51
C VAL A 89 19.93 10.40 21.50
N GLY A 90 20.09 9.56 20.48
CA GLY A 90 21.24 8.68 20.32
C GLY A 90 22.54 9.47 20.16
N THR A 91 22.55 10.49 19.29
CA THR A 91 23.70 11.38 19.10
C THR A 91 24.03 12.15 20.38
N ALA A 92 23.03 12.69 21.08
CA ALA A 92 23.27 13.40 22.34
C ALA A 92 23.87 12.49 23.41
N THR A 93 23.35 11.26 23.54
CA THR A 93 23.86 10.25 24.48
C THR A 93 25.29 9.85 24.11
N TRP A 94 25.57 9.64 22.83
CA TRP A 94 26.91 9.27 22.35
C TRP A 94 27.94 10.37 22.59
N VAL A 95 27.59 11.63 22.31
CA VAL A 95 28.45 12.79 22.61
C VAL A 95 28.69 12.91 24.11
N GLY A 96 27.65 12.79 24.93
CA GLY A 96 27.76 12.83 26.39
C GLY A 96 28.67 11.72 26.93
N TYR A 97 28.52 10.49 26.44
CA TYR A 97 29.39 9.38 26.79
C TYR A 97 30.84 9.62 26.34
N GLY A 98 31.05 10.13 25.12
CA GLY A 98 32.36 10.49 24.61
C GLY A 98 33.07 11.53 25.47
N ILE A 99 32.35 12.58 25.91
CA ILE A 99 32.87 13.59 26.85
C ILE A 99 33.22 12.95 28.19
N TRP A 100 32.34 12.10 28.73
CA TRP A 100 32.60 11.41 29.99
C TRP A 100 33.87 10.56 29.92
N VAL A 101 34.02 9.74 28.88
CA VAL A 101 35.23 8.93 28.64
C VAL A 101 36.46 9.82 28.45
N PHE A 102 36.31 10.95 27.76
CA PHE A 102 37.40 11.90 27.55
C PHE A 102 37.92 12.45 28.89
N LEU A 103 37.03 12.75 29.83
CA LEU A 103 37.35 13.27 31.16
C LEU A 103 37.92 12.21 32.12
N THR A 104 37.42 10.98 32.09
CA THR A 104 37.85 9.91 33.04
C THR A 104 39.03 9.08 32.56
N SER A 105 39.36 9.10 31.26
CA SER A 105 40.45 8.27 30.73
C SER A 105 41.84 8.87 31.01
N GLN A 106 42.81 8.02 31.37
CA GLN A 106 44.23 8.38 31.54
C GLN A 106 45.07 8.24 30.27
N THR A 107 44.42 8.18 29.09
CA THR A 107 45.09 8.05 27.80
C THR A 107 45.88 9.32 27.44
N ALA A 108 46.96 9.14 26.67
CA ALA A 108 47.76 10.24 26.15
C ALA A 108 46.87 11.24 25.37
N ILE A 109 47.04 12.53 25.64
CA ILE A 109 46.25 13.62 25.03
C ILE A 109 46.26 13.55 23.50
N GLY A 110 47.39 13.20 22.88
CA GLY A 110 47.50 13.08 21.42
C GLY A 110 46.53 12.02 20.83
N ALA A 111 46.39 10.88 21.49
CA ALA A 111 45.46 9.83 21.05
C ALA A 111 44.01 10.29 21.16
N LYS A 112 43.66 11.02 22.24
CA LYS A 112 42.32 11.60 22.42
C LYS A 112 41.99 12.65 21.36
N LEU A 113 42.94 13.52 21.03
CA LEU A 113 42.77 14.53 19.98
C LEU A 113 42.61 13.89 18.60
N ALA A 114 43.41 12.89 18.26
CA ALA A 114 43.30 12.19 16.99
C ALA A 114 41.93 11.49 16.84
N THR A 115 41.47 10.76 17.86
CA THR A 115 40.17 10.07 17.81
C THR A 115 38.98 11.03 17.81
N SER A 116 39.03 12.09 18.62
CA SER A 116 37.98 13.12 18.63
C SER A 116 37.93 13.92 17.32
N ALA A 117 39.06 14.22 16.70
CA ALA A 117 39.09 14.89 15.40
C ALA A 117 38.38 14.08 14.31
N VAL A 118 38.60 12.76 14.27
CA VAL A 118 37.90 11.87 13.33
C VAL A 118 36.40 11.84 13.61
N ALA A 119 36.01 11.65 14.88
CA ALA A 119 34.62 11.65 15.31
C ALA A 119 33.89 12.96 14.95
N ILE A 120 34.50 14.10 15.27
CA ILE A 120 33.96 15.43 14.97
C ILE A 120 33.86 15.63 13.46
N GLY A 121 34.88 15.24 12.69
CA GLY A 121 34.85 15.33 11.23
C GLY A 121 33.67 14.57 10.63
N ILE A 122 33.41 13.35 11.08
CA ILE A 122 32.24 12.55 10.64
C ILE A 122 30.93 13.27 11.00
N LEU A 123 30.81 13.79 12.23
CA LEU A 123 29.59 14.51 12.65
C LEU A 123 29.35 15.77 11.82
N VAL A 124 30.40 16.54 11.51
CA VAL A 124 30.30 17.74 10.68
C VAL A 124 29.86 17.39 9.26
N LEU A 125 30.47 16.37 8.65
CA LEU A 125 30.08 15.91 7.31
C LEU A 125 28.63 15.40 7.29
N LEU A 126 28.22 14.66 8.31
CA LEU A 126 26.84 14.19 8.44
C LEU A 126 25.86 15.36 8.59
N ALA A 127 26.20 16.36 9.41
CA ALA A 127 25.39 17.55 9.60
C ALA A 127 25.24 18.35 8.31
N ASP A 128 26.30 18.46 7.51
CA ASP A 128 26.28 19.17 6.22
C ASP A 128 25.35 18.48 5.22
N VAL A 129 25.46 17.15 5.09
CA VAL A 129 24.55 16.34 4.24
C VAL A 129 23.09 16.47 4.68
N ILE A 130 22.85 16.43 6.00
CA ILE A 130 21.51 16.61 6.56
C ILE A 130 20.96 18.00 6.24
N PHE A 131 21.78 19.04 6.41
CA PHE A 131 21.39 20.43 6.17
C PHE A 131 21.09 20.67 4.69
N GLU A 132 21.95 20.19 3.80
CA GLU A 132 21.74 20.26 2.35
C GLU A 132 20.43 19.57 1.95
N ARG A 133 20.17 18.36 2.47
CA ARG A 133 18.93 17.63 2.23
C ARG A 133 17.70 18.34 2.78
N TYR A 134 17.80 18.98 3.94
CA TYR A 134 16.70 19.75 4.52
C TYR A 134 16.38 20.99 3.69
N LYS A 135 17.41 21.71 3.23
CA LYS A 135 17.30 22.86 2.32
C LYS A 135 16.66 22.47 0.98
N GLU A 136 17.10 21.37 0.39
CA GLU A 136 16.54 20.83 -0.87
C GLU A 136 15.06 20.42 -0.70
N TYR A 137 14.71 19.77 0.41
CA TYR A 137 13.33 19.35 0.69
C TYR A 137 12.33 20.53 0.79
N GLY A 138 12.81 21.71 1.19
CA GLY A 138 12.00 22.93 1.25
C GLY A 138 11.83 23.65 -0.09
N THR A 139 12.69 23.37 -1.07
CA THR A 139 12.80 24.16 -2.31
C THR A 139 12.43 23.37 -3.57
N ASP A 140 12.06 22.09 -3.45
CA ASP A 140 11.77 21.22 -4.59
C ASP A 140 10.41 21.56 -5.26
N PRO A 141 10.40 22.12 -6.49
CA PRO A 141 9.19 22.49 -7.22
C PRO A 141 8.41 21.28 -7.78
N TYR A 142 8.99 20.08 -7.76
CA TYR A 142 8.36 18.86 -8.31
C TYR A 142 7.62 18.01 -7.27
N ARG A 143 7.47 18.52 -6.04
CA ARG A 143 6.84 17.80 -4.92
C ARG A 143 5.40 17.34 -5.19
N ASP A 144 4.67 18.01 -6.09
CA ASP A 144 3.25 17.76 -6.34
C ASP A 144 2.96 17.23 -7.76
N VAL A 145 3.98 16.84 -8.54
CA VAL A 145 3.78 16.32 -9.90
C VAL A 145 3.59 14.81 -9.86
N HIS A 146 2.34 14.37 -9.72
CA HIS A 146 1.93 12.98 -9.95
C HIS A 146 1.83 12.72 -11.47
N ARG A 147 2.37 11.57 -11.93
CA ARG A 147 2.38 11.15 -13.33
C ARG A 147 1.46 9.95 -13.54
#